data_AF-A0A9E2F2N7-F1
#
_entry.id   AF-A0A9E2F2N7-F1
#
_cell.length_a   1.000
_cell.length_b   1.000
_cell.length_c   1.000
_cell.angle_alpha   90.00
_cell.angle_beta   90.00
_cell.angle_gamma   90.00
#
_symmetry.space_group_name_H-M   'P 1'
#
loop_
_entity.id
_entity.type
_entity.pdbx_description
1 polymer ?
#
loop_
_entity_poly.entity_id
_entity_poly.type
_entity_poly.pdbx_seq_one_letter_code
_entity_poly.pdbx_strand_id
1 'polypeptide(L)'
;MEAQKKFGRSERVSAWAAGNRTIFSYHLNLSTKILLHEMAHEIHNEYIRYRHSPIWWKEGIAMFSSLSESEIRGRVQQARFRVINNTHIPLTQLIFFYEGEEECDLVYNVGLSVVVFLLNEYGASSFTAFNKAMREGKNFESALSSVYDIRNISKLNDKWEEALQDWKTWESMIKNLPKMLEE
;
A
#
# COMPACT_ATOMS: atom_id res chain seq x y z
N MET A 1 -15.62 -15.53 -19.71
CA MET A 1 -15.41 -15.05 -21.09
C MET A 1 -15.95 -13.64 -21.36
N GLU A 2 -17.21 -13.30 -21.08
CA GLU A 2 -17.76 -11.98 -21.48
C GLU A 2 -17.32 -10.79 -20.59
N ALA A 3 -17.14 -11.02 -19.28
CA ALA A 3 -16.58 -10.00 -18.37
C ALA A 3 -15.09 -9.68 -18.68
N GLN A 4 -14.31 -10.68 -19.12
CA GLN A 4 -12.88 -10.56 -19.41
C GLN A 4 -12.59 -9.56 -20.54
N LYS A 5 -13.37 -9.60 -21.62
CA LYS A 5 -13.26 -8.65 -22.74
C LYS A 5 -13.72 -7.24 -22.39
N LYS A 6 -14.63 -7.10 -21.43
CA LYS A 6 -15.17 -5.80 -21.01
C LYS A 6 -14.23 -5.04 -20.07
N PHE A 7 -13.43 -5.75 -19.28
CA PHE A 7 -12.59 -5.16 -18.22
C PHE A 7 -11.07 -5.36 -18.39
N GLY A 8 -10.61 -6.11 -19.40
CA GLY A 8 -9.21 -6.12 -19.83
C GLY A 8 -8.19 -6.75 -18.86
N ARG A 9 -8.59 -7.66 -17.96
CA ARG A 9 -7.66 -8.34 -17.03
C ARG A 9 -7.63 -9.87 -17.26
N SER A 10 -6.43 -10.45 -17.13
CA SER A 10 -6.11 -11.85 -17.45
C SER A 10 -6.56 -12.85 -16.38
N GLU A 11 -6.60 -14.14 -16.72
CA GLU A 11 -6.90 -15.28 -15.84
C GLU A 11 -5.88 -15.52 -14.70
N ARG A 12 -4.87 -14.64 -14.57
CA ARG A 12 -3.77 -14.79 -13.58
C ARG A 12 -4.06 -14.18 -12.22
N VAL A 13 -5.22 -13.53 -12.02
CA VAL A 13 -5.58 -12.94 -10.73
C VAL A 13 -6.78 -13.66 -10.12
N SER A 14 -6.67 -14.00 -8.83
CA SER A 14 -7.70 -14.78 -8.12
C SER A 14 -9.00 -13.99 -7.92
N ALA A 15 -8.89 -12.68 -7.71
CA ALA A 15 -9.99 -11.74 -7.65
C ALA A 15 -9.51 -10.34 -8.07
N TRP A 16 -10.43 -9.42 -8.33
CA TRP A 16 -10.12 -8.00 -8.48
C TRP A 16 -11.31 -7.10 -8.13
N ALA A 17 -11.00 -5.95 -7.53
CA ALA A 17 -11.86 -4.79 -7.34
C ALA A 17 -12.05 -4.03 -8.67
N ALA A 18 -13.30 -3.85 -9.11
CA ALA A 18 -13.62 -3.18 -10.37
C ALA A 18 -13.71 -1.64 -10.26
N GLY A 19 -13.60 -1.08 -9.05
CA GLY A 19 -13.71 0.36 -8.80
C GLY A 19 -15.15 0.88 -8.93
N ASN A 20 -16.14 0.01 -8.80
CA ASN A 20 -17.56 0.33 -8.85
C ASN A 20 -18.35 -0.48 -7.81
N ARG A 21 -17.72 -0.75 -6.65
CA ARG A 21 -18.29 -1.54 -5.55
C ARG A 21 -18.60 -2.99 -5.94
N THR A 22 -17.87 -3.51 -6.92
CA THR A 22 -18.02 -4.89 -7.39
C THR A 22 -16.66 -5.57 -7.33
N ILE A 23 -16.61 -6.74 -6.69
CA ILE A 23 -15.45 -7.63 -6.70
C ILE A 23 -15.80 -8.81 -7.59
N PHE A 24 -14.93 -9.11 -8.54
CA PHE A 24 -15.03 -10.29 -9.37
C PHE A 24 -14.00 -11.32 -8.94
N SER A 25 -14.36 -12.60 -8.97
CA SER A 25 -13.43 -13.71 -8.71
C SER A 25 -13.72 -14.88 -9.65
N TYR A 26 -12.68 -15.64 -9.96
CA TYR A 26 -12.76 -16.82 -10.83
C TYR A 26 -12.60 -18.15 -10.05
N HIS A 27 -12.19 -18.08 -8.78
CA HIS A 27 -11.92 -19.28 -7.97
C HIS A 27 -13.08 -19.59 -7.04
N LEU A 28 -13.52 -20.86 -7.04
CA LEU A 28 -14.53 -21.36 -6.11
C LEU A 28 -14.02 -21.38 -4.66
N ASN A 29 -12.71 -21.53 -4.46
CA ASN A 29 -12.06 -21.49 -3.15
C ASN A 29 -11.29 -20.17 -2.96
N LEU A 30 -12.01 -19.06 -2.89
CA LEU A 30 -11.43 -17.74 -2.67
C LEU A 30 -11.04 -17.58 -1.20
N SER A 31 -9.76 -17.31 -0.93
CA SER A 31 -9.31 -17.09 0.44
C SER A 31 -9.89 -15.77 0.99
N THR A 32 -10.23 -15.77 2.29
CA THR A 32 -10.71 -14.57 2.97
C THR A 32 -9.70 -13.42 2.87
N LYS A 33 -8.39 -13.72 2.83
CA LYS A 33 -7.35 -12.69 2.67
C LYS A 33 -7.43 -11.98 1.33
N ILE A 34 -7.63 -12.72 0.23
CA ILE A 34 -7.80 -12.13 -1.10
C ILE A 34 -9.08 -11.29 -1.14
N LEU A 35 -10.17 -11.78 -0.55
CA LEU A 35 -11.41 -10.99 -0.48
C LEU A 35 -11.22 -9.70 0.32
N LEU A 36 -10.55 -9.76 1.49
CA LEU A 36 -10.24 -8.58 2.30
C LEU A 36 -9.35 -7.59 1.56
N HIS A 37 -8.36 -8.08 0.79
CA HIS A 37 -7.50 -7.25 -0.04
C HIS A 37 -8.30 -6.47 -1.09
N GLU A 38 -9.15 -7.15 -1.87
CA GLU A 38 -9.99 -6.47 -2.87
C GLU A 38 -11.05 -5.56 -2.25
N MET A 39 -11.61 -5.94 -1.09
CA MET A 39 -12.52 -5.06 -0.34
C MET A 39 -11.82 -3.79 0.14
N ALA A 40 -10.57 -3.89 0.58
CA ALA A 40 -9.80 -2.73 1.00
C ALA A 40 -9.57 -1.75 -0.15
N HIS A 41 -9.34 -2.23 -1.38
CA HIS A 41 -9.31 -1.36 -2.56
C HIS A 41 -10.63 -0.62 -2.78
N GLU A 42 -11.77 -1.32 -2.76
CA GLU A 42 -13.08 -0.69 -2.96
C GLU A 42 -13.39 0.33 -1.86
N ILE A 43 -13.17 -0.02 -0.58
CA ILE A 43 -13.42 0.86 0.56
C ILE A 43 -12.53 2.10 0.49
N HIS A 44 -11.23 1.93 0.23
CA HIS A 44 -10.30 3.04 0.15
C HIS A 44 -10.62 3.98 -1.01
N ASN A 45 -10.82 3.44 -2.22
CA ASN A 45 -11.13 4.22 -3.41
C ASN A 45 -12.44 5.02 -3.21
N GLU A 46 -13.47 4.40 -2.64
CA GLU A 46 -14.74 5.07 -2.33
C GLU A 46 -14.52 6.19 -1.30
N TYR A 47 -13.77 5.92 -0.22
CA TYR A 47 -13.49 6.91 0.81
C TYR A 47 -12.79 8.15 0.26
N ILE A 48 -11.76 7.98 -0.58
CA ILE A 48 -11.01 9.09 -1.18
C ILE A 48 -11.70 9.68 -2.42
N ARG A 49 -12.93 9.25 -2.75
CA ARG A 49 -13.70 9.68 -3.91
C ARG A 49 -12.94 9.49 -5.24
N TYR A 50 -12.31 8.31 -5.38
CA TYR A 50 -11.60 7.88 -6.59
C TYR A 50 -10.47 8.83 -7.03
N ARG A 51 -9.90 9.58 -6.08
CA ARG A 51 -8.74 10.42 -6.33
C ARG A 51 -7.53 9.56 -6.71
N HIS A 52 -6.72 10.07 -7.63
CA HIS A 52 -5.52 9.36 -8.07
C HIS A 52 -4.51 9.23 -6.93
N SER A 53 -4.02 8.02 -6.73
CA SER A 53 -2.92 7.67 -5.82
C SER A 53 -1.98 6.68 -6.50
N PRO A 54 -0.67 6.68 -6.17
CA PRO A 54 0.29 5.73 -6.71
C PRO A 54 -0.11 4.28 -6.45
N ILE A 55 0.27 3.37 -7.34
CA ILE A 55 -0.09 1.94 -7.21
C ILE A 55 0.43 1.36 -5.91
N TRP A 56 1.71 1.56 -5.58
CA TRP A 56 2.30 1.08 -4.32
C TRP A 56 1.50 1.54 -3.08
N TRP A 57 0.86 2.70 -3.12
CA TRP A 57 0.04 3.17 -1.99
C TRP A 57 -1.24 2.35 -1.84
N LYS A 58 -1.95 2.13 -2.96
CA LYS A 58 -3.19 1.35 -3.00
C LYS A 58 -2.95 -0.08 -2.55
N GLU A 59 -1.89 -0.70 -3.07
CA GLU A 59 -1.49 -2.05 -2.71
C GLU A 59 -1.04 -2.12 -1.25
N GLY A 60 -0.29 -1.12 -0.76
CA GLY A 60 0.14 -1.06 0.63
C GLY A 60 -1.03 -1.07 1.62
N ILE A 61 -2.08 -0.29 1.34
CA ILE A 61 -3.30 -0.27 2.17
C ILE A 61 -4.02 -1.62 2.13
N ALA A 62 -4.17 -2.20 0.94
CA ALA A 62 -4.86 -3.48 0.78
C ALA A 62 -4.10 -4.63 1.48
N MET A 63 -2.77 -4.61 1.42
CA MET A 63 -1.91 -5.56 2.13
C MET A 63 -1.98 -5.36 3.65
N PHE A 64 -1.92 -4.13 4.14
CA PHE A 64 -2.05 -3.86 5.58
C PHE A 64 -3.37 -4.37 6.15
N SER A 65 -4.46 -4.25 5.38
CA SER A 65 -5.81 -4.65 5.80
C SER A 65 -6.08 -6.16 5.73
N SER A 66 -5.28 -6.92 4.99
CA SER A 66 -5.57 -8.34 4.67
C SER A 66 -4.62 -9.35 5.32
N LEU A 67 -3.48 -8.88 5.84
CA LEU A 67 -2.41 -9.73 6.36
C LEU A 67 -2.39 -9.81 7.88
N SER A 68 -1.85 -10.91 8.42
CA SER A 68 -1.53 -11.01 9.84
C SER A 68 -0.28 -10.20 10.19
N GLU A 69 -0.09 -9.90 11.48
CA GLU A 69 1.11 -9.20 11.98
C GLU A 69 2.42 -9.89 11.52
N SER A 70 2.48 -11.22 11.60
CA SER A 70 3.64 -12.01 11.17
C SER A 70 3.94 -11.87 9.67
N GLU A 71 2.91 -11.82 8.84
CA GLU A 71 3.04 -11.63 7.39
C GLU A 71 3.51 -10.21 7.07
N ILE A 72 2.94 -9.21 7.75
CA ILE A 72 3.36 -7.81 7.60
C ILE A 72 4.84 -7.67 7.98
N ARG A 73 5.23 -8.21 9.14
CA ARG A 73 6.62 -8.21 9.60
C ARG A 73 7.57 -8.84 8.57
N GLY A 74 7.21 -9.99 8.00
CA GLY A 74 7.99 -10.67 6.97
C GLY A 74 8.18 -9.82 5.71
N ARG A 75 7.11 -9.18 5.23
CA ARG A 75 7.16 -8.33 4.03
C ARG A 75 7.93 -7.02 4.25
N VAL A 76 7.74 -6.36 5.39
CA VAL A 76 8.51 -5.17 5.78
C VAL A 76 10.01 -5.50 5.90
N GLN A 77 10.35 -6.68 6.43
CA GLN A 77 11.73 -7.17 6.48
C GLN A 77 12.33 -7.38 5.09
N GLN A 78 11.56 -7.88 4.12
CA GLN A 78 12.00 -8.02 2.73
C GLN A 78 12.24 -6.66 2.06
N ALA A 79 11.36 -5.67 2.31
CA ALA A 79 11.56 -4.30 1.82
C ALA A 79 12.86 -3.69 2.38
N ARG A 80 13.09 -3.82 3.70
CA ARG A 80 14.34 -3.41 4.35
C ARG A 80 15.56 -4.08 3.75
N PHE A 81 15.51 -5.39 3.54
CA PHE A 81 16.63 -6.12 2.95
C PHE A 81 17.00 -5.55 1.58
N ARG A 82 16.01 -5.20 0.74
CA ARG A 82 16.28 -4.60 -0.57
C ARG A 82 16.90 -3.22 -0.47
N VAL A 83 16.41 -2.37 0.43
CA VAL A 83 16.95 -1.01 0.67
C VAL A 83 18.39 -1.07 1.18
N ILE A 84 18.70 -1.92 2.16
CA ILE A 84 20.06 -2.07 2.70
C ILE A 84 21.05 -2.55 1.63
N ASN A 85 20.59 -3.40 0.70
CA ASN A 85 21.42 -3.92 -0.37
C ASN A 85 21.40 -3.05 -1.64
N ASN A 86 20.75 -1.88 -1.65
CA ASN A 86 20.58 -1.02 -2.84
C ASN A 86 19.98 -1.75 -4.05
N THR A 87 19.03 -2.66 -3.81
CA THR A 87 18.32 -3.46 -4.83
C THR A 87 16.82 -3.17 -4.87
N HIS A 88 16.39 -2.10 -4.20
CA HIS A 88 14.99 -1.66 -4.22
C HIS A 88 14.72 -0.77 -5.45
N ILE A 89 13.44 -0.67 -5.80
CA ILE A 89 12.97 0.28 -6.82
C ILE A 89 12.41 1.52 -6.09
N PRO A 90 12.86 2.75 -6.43
CA PRO A 90 12.34 3.97 -5.81
C PRO A 90 10.84 4.16 -6.01
N LEU A 91 10.17 4.79 -5.03
CA LEU A 91 8.72 5.04 -5.08
C LEU A 91 8.28 5.87 -6.30
N THR A 92 9.16 6.74 -6.80
CA THR A 92 8.91 7.56 -7.99
C THR A 92 8.80 6.73 -9.27
N GLN A 93 9.41 5.55 -9.30
CA GLN A 93 9.33 4.63 -10.43
C GLN A 93 8.08 3.74 -10.30
N LEU A 94 7.66 3.39 -9.08
CA LEU A 94 6.52 2.50 -8.81
C LEU A 94 5.12 3.14 -8.95
N ILE A 95 5.00 4.27 -9.67
CA ILE A 95 3.72 5.00 -9.78
C ILE A 95 2.75 4.33 -10.76
N PHE A 96 3.27 3.75 -11.86
CA PHE A 96 2.47 3.20 -12.97
C PHE A 96 2.74 1.71 -13.28
N PHE A 97 3.54 1.01 -12.45
CA PHE A 97 3.93 -0.38 -12.71
C PHE A 97 2.72 -1.34 -12.66
N TYR A 98 2.45 -1.98 -13.80
CA TYR A 98 1.62 -3.19 -13.89
C TYR A 98 2.16 -4.04 -15.04
N GLU A 99 3.09 -4.95 -14.76
CA GLU A 99 3.36 -6.14 -15.57
C GLU A 99 4.27 -7.07 -14.74
N GLY A 100 3.89 -8.37 -14.59
CA GLY A 100 4.67 -9.47 -13.97
C GLY A 100 4.37 -9.87 -12.50
N GLU A 101 4.45 -11.18 -12.17
CA GLU A 101 4.18 -11.73 -10.82
C GLU A 101 5.28 -11.40 -9.79
N GLU A 102 6.57 -11.53 -10.14
CA GLU A 102 7.68 -11.12 -9.26
C GLU A 102 7.68 -9.60 -9.00
N GLU A 103 7.20 -8.83 -9.98
CA GLU A 103 7.09 -7.38 -9.92
C GLU A 103 5.91 -6.93 -9.04
N CYS A 104 4.84 -7.74 -8.95
CA CYS A 104 3.74 -7.52 -8.01
C CYS A 104 4.20 -7.63 -6.54
N ASP A 105 4.99 -8.65 -6.20
CA ASP A 105 5.45 -8.84 -4.82
C ASP A 105 6.36 -7.69 -4.35
N LEU A 106 7.13 -7.09 -5.27
CA LEU A 106 7.92 -5.90 -4.97
C LEU A 106 7.04 -4.70 -4.65
N VAL A 107 6.03 -4.41 -5.48
CA VAL A 107 5.08 -3.32 -5.25
C VAL A 107 4.36 -3.50 -3.92
N TYR A 108 3.95 -4.73 -3.59
CA TYR A 108 3.27 -5.06 -2.34
C TYR A 108 4.16 -4.84 -1.13
N ASN A 109 5.38 -5.35 -1.16
CA ASN A 109 6.33 -5.22 -0.05
C ASN A 109 6.72 -3.76 0.19
N VAL A 110 7.04 -3.03 -0.89
CA VAL A 110 7.39 -1.61 -0.81
C VAL A 110 6.19 -0.81 -0.28
N GLY A 111 5.03 -0.94 -0.92
CA GLY A 111 3.81 -0.25 -0.54
C GLY A 111 3.41 -0.46 0.92
N LEU A 112 3.39 -1.71 1.36
CA LEU A 112 3.09 -2.08 2.74
C LEU A 112 4.10 -1.47 3.72
N SER A 113 5.39 -1.51 3.39
CA SER A 113 6.42 -0.93 4.25
C SER A 113 6.32 0.60 4.39
N VAL A 114 5.86 1.31 3.35
CA VAL A 114 5.58 2.75 3.43
C VAL A 114 4.39 3.04 4.32
N VAL A 115 3.32 2.24 4.25
CA VAL A 115 2.15 2.36 5.15
C VAL A 115 2.58 2.18 6.61
N VAL A 116 3.33 1.12 6.91
CA VAL A 116 3.86 0.86 8.27
C VAL A 116 4.78 2.00 8.73
N PHE A 117 5.64 2.52 7.85
CA PHE A 117 6.48 3.68 8.15
C PHE A 117 5.66 4.91 8.53
N LEU A 118 4.65 5.28 7.72
CA LEU A 118 3.83 6.45 8.01
C LEU A 118 3.00 6.30 9.29
N LEU A 119 2.49 5.10 9.56
CA LEU A 119 1.79 4.80 10.82
C LEU A 119 2.72 4.89 12.02
N ASN A 120 3.95 4.38 11.90
CA ASN A 120 4.93 4.43 12.99
C ASN A 120 5.37 5.85 13.33
N GLU A 121 5.78 6.61 12.31
CA GLU A 121 6.39 7.92 12.52
C GLU A 121 5.37 9.02 12.81
N TYR A 122 4.16 8.90 12.27
CA TYR A 122 3.16 9.98 12.32
C TYR A 122 1.85 9.57 12.99
N GLY A 123 1.64 8.29 13.28
CA GLY A 123 0.45 7.77 13.96
C GLY A 123 -0.81 7.67 13.10
N ALA A 124 -1.79 6.89 13.56
CA ALA A 124 -3.07 6.67 12.87
C ALA A 124 -3.89 7.96 12.68
N SER A 125 -3.76 8.93 13.59
CA SER A 125 -4.43 10.23 13.45
C SER A 125 -3.96 10.99 12.21
N SER A 126 -2.64 11.02 11.96
CA SER A 126 -2.08 11.66 10.76
C SER A 126 -2.44 10.85 9.51
N PHE A 127 -2.43 9.52 9.59
CA PHE A 127 -2.88 8.65 8.50
C PHE A 127 -4.33 8.91 8.10
N THR A 128 -5.21 9.08 9.09
CA THR A 128 -6.62 9.45 8.87
C THR A 128 -6.73 10.85 8.26
N ALA A 129 -5.97 11.81 8.78
CA ALA A 129 -5.96 13.17 8.25
C ALA A 129 -5.47 13.22 6.79
N PHE A 130 -4.48 12.41 6.42
CA PHE A 130 -3.97 12.30 5.05
C PHE A 130 -5.05 11.79 4.08
N ASN A 131 -5.73 10.69 4.43
CA ASN A 131 -6.81 10.16 3.61
C ASN A 131 -8.00 11.14 3.54
N LYS A 132 -8.32 11.82 4.65
CA LYS A 132 -9.36 12.86 4.67
C LYS A 132 -9.01 14.04 3.75
N ALA A 133 -7.75 14.49 3.76
CA ALA A 133 -7.30 15.56 2.88
C ALA A 133 -7.43 15.19 1.39
N MET A 134 -7.15 13.93 1.03
CA MET A 134 -7.42 13.43 -0.33
C MET A 134 -8.92 13.43 -0.65
N ARG A 135 -9.75 12.93 0.28
CA ARG A 135 -11.23 12.96 0.15
C ARG A 135 -11.78 14.38 -0.05
N GLU A 136 -11.19 15.36 0.61
CA GLU A 136 -11.55 16.80 0.51
C GLU A 136 -11.04 17.45 -0.78
N GLY A 137 -10.25 16.73 -1.57
CA GLY A 137 -9.93 17.09 -2.95
C GLY A 137 -8.48 17.46 -3.20
N LYS A 138 -7.60 17.34 -2.21
CA LYS A 138 -6.15 17.43 -2.45
C LYS A 138 -5.68 16.24 -3.28
N ASN A 139 -4.74 16.48 -4.20
CA ASN A 139 -4.02 15.39 -4.83
C ASN A 139 -3.06 14.74 -3.82
N PHE A 140 -2.52 13.56 -4.16
CA PHE A 140 -1.67 12.76 -3.26
C PHE A 140 -0.53 13.57 -2.63
N GLU A 141 0.29 14.26 -3.42
CA GLU A 141 1.44 15.04 -2.91
C GLU A 141 1.00 16.27 -2.12
N SER A 142 -0.09 16.93 -2.51
CA SER A 142 -0.63 18.07 -1.76
C SER A 142 -1.19 17.63 -0.39
N ALA A 143 -1.82 16.46 -0.32
CA ALA A 143 -2.25 15.86 0.94
C ALA A 143 -1.04 15.52 1.80
N LEU A 144 -0.02 14.89 1.20
CA LEU A 144 1.21 14.46 1.86
C LEU A 144 1.94 15.65 2.48
N SER A 145 2.15 16.71 1.69
CA SER A 145 2.78 17.94 2.15
C SER A 145 2.00 18.62 3.26
N SER A 146 0.66 18.55 3.23
CA SER A 146 -0.16 19.26 4.22
C SER A 146 -0.29 18.55 5.56
N VAL A 147 -0.02 17.24 5.63
CA VAL A 147 -0.21 16.43 6.84
C VAL A 147 1.12 16.00 7.44
N TYR A 148 2.07 15.61 6.60
CA TYR A 148 3.35 15.04 7.06
C TYR A 148 4.55 15.99 6.88
N ASP A 149 4.32 17.18 6.31
CA ASP A 149 5.38 18.10 5.87
C ASP A 149 6.37 17.44 4.86
N ILE A 150 5.87 16.48 4.07
CA ILE A 150 6.64 15.81 3.03
C ILE A 150 6.20 16.34 1.67
N ARG A 151 7.06 17.13 1.03
CA ARG A 151 6.70 17.94 -0.16
C ARG A 151 6.24 17.13 -1.38
N ASN A 152 6.77 15.93 -1.58
CA ASN A 152 6.54 15.12 -2.77
C ASN A 152 6.97 13.65 -2.55
N ILE A 153 6.68 12.79 -3.52
CA ILE A 153 7.01 11.36 -3.47
C ILE A 153 8.53 11.12 -3.36
N SER A 154 9.35 11.96 -3.99
CA SER A 154 10.81 11.84 -3.85
C SER A 154 11.26 12.05 -2.39
N LYS A 155 10.69 13.05 -1.69
CA LYS A 155 11.02 13.27 -0.27
C LYS A 155 10.45 12.20 0.65
N LEU A 156 9.31 11.60 0.28
CA LEU A 156 8.79 10.42 0.97
C LEU A 156 9.75 9.23 0.82
N ASN A 157 10.24 9.01 -0.40
CA ASN A 157 11.20 7.95 -0.70
C ASN A 157 12.46 8.09 0.15
N ASP A 158 13.07 9.28 0.16
CA ASP A 158 14.28 9.56 0.97
C ASP A 158 14.06 9.21 2.46
N LYS A 159 12.96 9.70 3.05
CA LYS A 159 12.64 9.47 4.47
C LYS A 159 12.35 8.01 4.79
N TRP A 160 11.63 7.33 3.90
CA TRP A 160 11.31 5.91 4.06
C TRP A 160 12.56 5.04 3.96
N GLU A 161 13.46 5.32 3.01
CA GLU A 161 14.74 4.61 2.90
C GLU A 161 15.61 4.82 4.14
N GLU A 162 15.72 6.06 4.62
CA GLU A 162 16.44 6.40 5.85
C GLU A 162 15.89 5.61 7.05
N ALA A 163 14.57 5.54 7.20
CA ALA A 163 13.90 4.80 8.28
C ALA A 163 14.16 3.28 8.23
N LEU A 164 14.29 2.69 7.04
CA LEU A 164 14.60 1.26 6.89
C LEU A 164 16.09 0.94 7.12
N GLN A 165 16.96 1.90 6.84
CA GLN A 165 18.41 1.80 7.09
C GLN A 165 18.74 2.02 8.57
N ASP A 166 18.08 2.98 9.23
CA ASP A 166 18.28 3.25 10.64
C ASP A 166 17.68 2.13 11.51
N TRP A 167 18.55 1.45 12.27
CA TRP A 167 18.15 0.33 13.10
C TRP A 167 17.08 0.71 14.13
N LYS A 168 17.18 1.89 14.75
CA LYS A 168 16.26 2.29 15.83
C LYS A 168 14.85 2.53 15.30
N THR A 169 14.76 3.22 14.17
CA THR A 169 13.50 3.51 13.48
C THR A 169 12.85 2.22 12.99
N TRP A 170 13.62 1.36 12.32
CA TRP A 170 13.13 0.04 11.92
C TRP A 170 12.67 -0.82 13.10
N GLU A 171 13.45 -0.86 14.19
CA GLU A 171 13.08 -1.64 15.38
C GLU A 171 11.78 -1.12 16.00
N SER A 172 11.59 0.21 16.00
CA SER A 172 10.34 0.86 16.43
C SER A 172 9.15 0.43 15.57
N MET A 173 9.27 0.49 14.23
CA MET A 173 8.22 0.04 13.31
C MET A 173 7.75 -1.39 13.61
N ILE A 174 8.69 -2.27 13.90
CA ILE A 174 8.44 -3.69 14.13
C ILE A 174 7.90 -3.98 15.54
N LYS A 175 8.29 -3.19 16.55
CA LYS A 175 7.76 -3.29 17.92
C LYS A 175 6.35 -2.71 18.04
N ASN A 176 6.05 -1.64 17.32
CA ASN A 176 4.77 -0.93 17.41
C ASN A 176 3.69 -1.55 16.52
N LEU A 177 4.06 -2.47 15.61
CA LEU A 177 3.12 -3.08 14.66
C LEU A 177 1.85 -3.67 15.30
N PRO A 178 1.89 -4.39 16.44
CA PRO A 178 0.67 -4.88 17.08
C PRO A 178 -0.30 -3.74 17.43
N LYS A 179 0.22 -2.64 17.97
CA LYS A 179 -0.58 -1.47 18.33
C LYS A 179 -1.21 -0.81 17.09
N MET A 180 -0.49 -0.74 15.97
CA MET A 180 -1.01 -0.17 14.73
C MET A 180 -2.20 -0.96 14.15
N LEU A 181 -2.31 -2.25 14.48
CA LEU A 181 -3.42 -3.11 14.02
C LEU A 181 -4.67 -2.98 14.91
N GLU A 182 -4.56 -2.31 16.05
CA GLU A 182 -5.67 -2.07 16.99
C GLU A 182 -6.31 -0.68 16.82
N GLU A 183 -5.66 0.25 16.11
CA GLU A 183 -6.07 1.64 15.87
C GLU A 183 -6.91 1.81 14.59
#